data_AF-A0A0E3R620-F1
#
_entry.id   AF-A0A0E3R620-F1
#
_cell.length_a   1.000
_cell.length_b   1.000
_cell.length_c   1.000
_cell.angle_alpha   90.00
_cell.angle_beta   90.00
_cell.angle_gamma   90.00
#
_symmetry.space_group_name_H-M   'P 1'
#
loop_
_entity.id
_entity.type
_entity.pdbx_description
1 polymer ?
#
loop_
_entity_poly.entity_id
_entity_poly.type
_entity_poly.pdbx_seq_one_letter_code
_entity_poly.pdbx_strand_id
1 'polypeptide(L)'
;MHLSGTMPDMLRGITIDDVTTQDMDDAIWVEITENGGLHVLVMITDVAKVISKHSELDKLAMSRIETRYYANGNSPMLPRQLADEKLSLWPGELKDVLAVDIALGMNLSILKTRLLRTVMISEARLAFSDVTRILSDREHTHHALIKLASQLANDLLTQRRNRGALAFYDLGRGLVTNEEGSIKQLRRREDTIGYVIIQELMILANMAVAEYAVKNDIPILFRNHTARSATPERGDLMKLLESVTVIPEVNIATVRHTTYMMLNRAEYGPVILGHFGLNLGAYTHFTSPIRRYADLVNHQQIRAHIQNEPLPHSKEEIQAIASHINLMHLENDKAKSEYMKEKAYRKAESAILRNRIDSTSDTDFERITKLLIRKEDDCPEAYYDAFRRRLGKLPIICAELVLLQAPDGKRWTELKRALLEEIATAPHKAVSIFNIAQHIPGWQMPVYKVTNTIRGNLPVFAAQSAIRVNNIEYRSAVYEDLTKKGATQRASVDLLAAVLGLPVPDLKTKIIDLPASNEEVTINMSKDPIFALQEYCQAKKLPLPAYSFKAEGPTCKPIFTCTCTFGSSTSTGQAGKKQRAKRLAAREMIYTLVSGN
;
A
#
# COMPACT_ATOMS: atom_id res chain seq x y z
N MET A 1 13.17 -40.16 16.56
CA MET A 1 14.44 -40.38 15.84
C MET A 1 15.29 -39.16 16.13
N HIS A 2 16.22 -39.28 17.09
CA HIS A 2 17.07 -38.19 17.53
C HIS A 2 18.26 -38.04 16.57
N LEU A 3 18.48 -36.84 16.05
CA LEU A 3 19.68 -36.47 15.29
C LEU A 3 20.72 -35.81 16.20
N SER A 4 21.16 -36.53 17.24
CA SER A 4 22.39 -36.22 17.97
C SER A 4 23.50 -37.16 17.52
N GLY A 5 24.45 -36.62 16.74
CA GLY A 5 25.63 -37.33 16.25
C GLY A 5 25.44 -37.94 14.85
N THR A 6 26.13 -37.38 13.85
CA THR A 6 26.08 -37.71 12.41
C THR A 6 24.72 -37.47 11.74
N MET A 7 24.66 -36.50 10.82
CA MET A 7 23.47 -36.32 9.98
C MET A 7 23.30 -37.57 9.10
N PRO A 8 22.08 -38.09 8.92
CA PRO A 8 21.83 -39.26 8.11
C PRO A 8 22.24 -38.95 6.66
N ASP A 9 22.72 -39.98 5.96
CA ASP A 9 23.04 -39.91 4.53
C ASP A 9 21.82 -39.51 3.66
N MET A 10 20.62 -39.55 4.24
CA MET A 10 19.35 -39.20 3.62
C MET A 10 18.48 -38.37 4.57
N LEU A 11 18.05 -37.19 4.10
CA LEU A 11 17.14 -36.30 4.83
C LEU A 11 15.67 -36.62 4.53
N ARG A 12 14.78 -36.20 5.45
CA ARG A 12 13.33 -36.30 5.32
C ARG A 12 12.73 -34.92 5.47
N GLY A 13 11.70 -34.61 4.69
CA GLY A 13 11.05 -33.30 4.69
C GLY A 13 9.64 -33.36 4.13
N ILE A 14 8.94 -32.23 4.21
CA ILE A 14 7.65 -32.03 3.56
C ILE A 14 7.71 -30.78 2.69
N THR A 15 6.94 -30.75 1.60
CA THR A 15 6.74 -29.52 0.81
C THR A 15 5.39 -28.90 1.15
N ILE A 16 5.30 -27.57 1.12
CA ILE A 16 4.04 -26.84 1.34
C ILE A 16 3.90 -25.74 0.29
N ASP A 17 2.92 -25.86 -0.60
CA ASP A 17 2.80 -24.99 -1.76
C ASP A 17 1.35 -24.58 -2.07
N ASP A 18 1.15 -23.79 -3.13
CA ASP A 18 -0.16 -23.68 -3.74
C ASP A 18 -0.56 -25.02 -4.36
N VAL A 19 -1.87 -25.35 -4.31
CA VAL A 19 -2.40 -26.61 -4.85
C VAL A 19 -2.06 -26.81 -6.34
N THR A 20 -1.82 -25.70 -7.07
CA THR A 20 -1.49 -25.71 -8.50
C THR A 20 0.00 -25.80 -8.80
N THR A 21 0.89 -25.68 -7.80
CA THR A 21 2.35 -25.74 -8.00
C THR A 21 2.79 -27.13 -8.46
N GLN A 22 3.68 -27.20 -9.45
CA GLN A 22 4.30 -28.46 -9.90
C GLN A 22 5.82 -28.45 -9.72
N ASP A 23 6.41 -27.26 -9.66
CA ASP A 23 7.83 -26.96 -9.48
C ASP A 23 8.16 -26.68 -7.99
N MET A 24 8.07 -27.70 -7.14
CA MET A 24 8.41 -27.56 -5.71
C MET A 24 9.93 -27.47 -5.54
N ASP A 25 10.42 -26.28 -5.21
CA ASP A 25 11.83 -25.99 -4.99
C ASP A 25 12.32 -26.45 -3.61
N ASP A 26 11.48 -26.30 -2.60
CA ASP A 26 11.85 -26.37 -1.20
C ASP A 26 11.04 -27.41 -0.40
N ALA A 27 11.72 -28.01 0.58
CA ALA A 27 11.13 -28.84 1.62
C ALA A 27 11.66 -28.40 2.99
N ILE A 28 10.85 -28.61 4.03
CA ILE A 28 11.17 -28.19 5.39
C ILE A 28 11.12 -29.36 6.39
N TRP A 29 11.93 -29.25 7.42
CA TRP A 29 11.84 -30.04 8.64
C TRP A 29 12.23 -29.17 9.85
N VAL A 30 11.50 -29.31 10.96
CA VAL A 30 11.74 -28.54 12.19
C VAL A 30 11.62 -29.47 13.38
N GLU A 31 12.58 -29.39 14.30
CA GLU A 31 12.60 -30.16 15.53
C GLU A 31 13.16 -29.36 16.72
N ILE A 32 12.82 -29.79 17.93
CA ILE A 32 13.38 -29.22 19.16
C ILE A 32 14.70 -29.94 19.45
N THR A 33 15.74 -29.16 19.73
CA THR A 33 17.05 -29.70 20.12
C THR A 33 17.06 -30.13 21.59
N GLU A 34 18.02 -30.98 21.97
CA GLU A 34 18.18 -31.45 23.36
C GLU A 34 18.32 -30.31 24.37
N ASN A 35 18.90 -29.17 23.96
CA ASN A 35 19.10 -27.98 24.79
C ASN A 35 17.88 -27.03 24.80
N GLY A 36 16.74 -27.44 24.24
CA GLY A 36 15.52 -26.62 24.17
C GLY A 36 15.52 -25.52 23.10
N GLY A 37 16.57 -25.43 22.27
CA GLY A 37 16.58 -24.63 21.04
C GLY A 37 15.84 -25.32 19.88
N LEU A 38 15.92 -24.77 18.68
CA LEU A 38 15.28 -25.35 17.49
C LEU A 38 16.34 -25.72 16.44
N HIS A 39 16.11 -26.83 15.74
CA HIS A 39 16.88 -27.23 14.58
C HIS A 39 15.95 -27.17 13.36
N VAL A 40 16.36 -26.40 12.36
CA VAL A 40 15.59 -26.10 11.17
C VAL A 40 16.40 -26.56 9.97
N LEU A 41 15.80 -27.43 9.16
CA LEU A 41 16.32 -27.86 7.88
C LEU A 41 15.45 -27.29 6.78
N VAL A 42 16.07 -26.54 5.88
CA VAL A 42 15.47 -26.10 4.62
C VAL A 42 16.23 -26.77 3.48
N MET A 43 15.58 -27.67 2.77
CA MET A 43 16.17 -28.51 1.72
C MET A 43 15.71 -28.01 0.37
N ILE A 44 16.65 -27.57 -0.47
CA ILE A 44 16.36 -26.99 -1.78
C ILE A 44 16.90 -27.92 -2.87
N THR A 45 16.11 -28.20 -3.89
CA THR A 45 16.53 -29.02 -5.04
C THR A 45 17.88 -28.57 -5.64
N ASP A 46 18.80 -29.50 -5.87
CA ASP A 46 20.15 -29.23 -6.41
C ASP A 46 20.10 -29.06 -7.93
N VAL A 47 19.52 -27.95 -8.40
CA VAL A 47 19.40 -27.62 -9.83
C VAL A 47 20.79 -27.47 -10.48
N ALA A 48 21.77 -26.96 -9.72
CA ALA A 48 23.14 -26.78 -10.18
C ALA A 48 23.87 -28.10 -10.50
N LYS A 49 23.41 -29.24 -9.97
CA LYS A 49 23.86 -30.58 -10.41
C LYS A 49 23.50 -30.86 -11.86
N VAL A 50 22.31 -30.44 -12.28
CA VAL A 50 21.76 -30.75 -13.61
C VAL A 50 22.10 -29.67 -14.63
N ILE A 51 22.22 -28.42 -14.19
CA ILE A 51 22.50 -27.26 -15.04
C ILE A 51 23.87 -26.69 -14.72
N SER A 52 24.86 -27.12 -15.50
CA SER A 52 26.23 -26.59 -15.42
C SER A 52 26.34 -25.22 -16.06
N LYS A 53 27.24 -24.37 -15.52
CA LYS A 53 27.61 -23.06 -16.09
C LYS A 53 27.91 -23.20 -17.59
N HIS A 54 27.44 -22.25 -18.40
CA HIS A 54 27.62 -22.19 -19.86
C HIS A 54 26.93 -23.27 -20.69
N SER A 55 26.19 -24.21 -20.08
CA SER A 55 25.33 -25.13 -20.82
C SER A 55 24.21 -24.38 -21.56
N GLU A 56 23.58 -25.02 -22.55
CA GLU A 56 22.43 -24.42 -23.25
C GLU A 56 21.25 -24.14 -22.29
N LEU A 57 21.07 -24.98 -21.26
CA LEU A 57 20.07 -24.75 -20.23
C LEU A 57 20.41 -23.54 -19.34
N ASP A 58 21.68 -23.34 -19.02
CA ASP A 58 22.17 -22.17 -18.26
C ASP A 58 21.98 -20.87 -19.05
N LYS A 59 22.35 -20.87 -20.34
CA LYS A 59 22.09 -19.74 -21.25
C LYS A 59 20.59 -19.44 -21.37
N LEU A 60 19.75 -20.47 -21.47
CA LEU A 60 18.31 -20.31 -21.51
C LEU A 60 17.78 -19.70 -20.19
N ALA A 61 18.23 -20.21 -19.04
CA ALA A 61 17.86 -19.68 -17.73
C ALA A 61 18.29 -18.22 -17.58
N MET A 62 19.52 -17.88 -17.97
CA MET A 62 20.05 -16.51 -17.99
C MET A 62 19.24 -15.57 -18.90
N SER A 63 18.79 -16.05 -20.07
CA SER A 63 17.96 -15.24 -20.98
C SER A 63 16.56 -14.96 -20.41
N ARG A 64 16.02 -15.89 -19.61
CA ARG A 64 14.67 -15.78 -19.03
C ARG A 64 14.65 -15.11 -17.67
N ILE A 65 15.75 -15.19 -16.93
CA ILE A 65 16.04 -14.74 -15.56
C ILE A 65 15.14 -15.28 -14.45
N GLU A 66 13.86 -15.50 -14.73
CA GLU A 66 12.87 -16.03 -13.80
C GLU A 66 11.67 -16.66 -14.52
N THR A 67 10.90 -17.48 -13.79
CA THR A 67 9.57 -17.93 -14.24
C THR A 67 8.58 -16.76 -14.17
N ARG A 68 7.92 -16.46 -15.29
CA ARG A 68 6.92 -15.38 -15.35
C ARG A 68 5.53 -15.92 -15.09
N TYR A 69 4.84 -15.39 -14.08
CA TYR A 69 3.48 -15.80 -13.73
C TYR A 69 2.43 -14.86 -14.32
N TYR A 70 1.42 -15.44 -14.99
CA TYR A 70 0.29 -14.73 -15.57
C TYR A 70 -1.00 -15.03 -14.80
N ALA A 71 -2.10 -14.37 -15.15
CA ALA A 71 -3.41 -14.69 -14.56
C ALA A 71 -3.80 -16.15 -14.83
N ASN A 72 -3.48 -16.65 -16.02
CA ASN A 72 -3.71 -18.03 -16.45
C ASN A 72 -2.36 -18.64 -16.85
N GLY A 73 -1.76 -19.40 -15.95
CA GLY A 73 -0.50 -20.14 -16.19
C GLY A 73 0.78 -19.33 -15.98
N ASN A 74 1.89 -19.93 -16.39
CA ASN A 74 3.24 -19.37 -16.25
C ASN A 74 4.10 -19.65 -17.50
N SER A 75 5.13 -18.84 -17.71
CA SER A 75 6.23 -19.10 -18.63
C SER A 75 7.45 -19.47 -17.79
N PRO A 76 7.77 -20.77 -17.65
CA PRO A 76 8.82 -21.23 -16.75
C PRO A 76 10.23 -20.82 -17.22
N MET A 77 11.12 -20.57 -16.27
CA MET A 77 12.53 -20.30 -16.56
C MET A 77 13.17 -21.52 -17.24
N LEU A 78 12.94 -22.71 -16.68
CA LEU A 78 13.43 -23.97 -17.22
C LEU A 78 12.36 -24.70 -18.04
N PRO A 79 12.73 -25.67 -18.89
CA PRO A 79 11.76 -26.54 -19.57
C PRO A 79 10.88 -27.28 -18.56
N ARG A 80 9.57 -27.39 -18.82
CA ARG A 80 8.60 -28.03 -17.89
C ARG A 80 8.98 -29.44 -17.49
N GLN A 81 9.35 -30.28 -18.45
CA GLN A 81 9.79 -31.66 -18.18
C GLN A 81 11.00 -31.74 -17.23
N LEU A 82 11.82 -30.69 -17.18
CA LEU A 82 12.94 -30.63 -16.25
C LEU A 82 12.49 -30.09 -14.88
N ALA A 83 11.76 -28.96 -14.88
CA ALA A 83 11.28 -28.29 -13.69
C ALA A 83 10.24 -29.13 -12.92
N ASP A 84 9.15 -29.50 -13.58
CA ASP A 84 7.93 -30.06 -12.99
C ASP A 84 8.09 -31.55 -12.64
N GLU A 85 9.02 -32.27 -13.27
CA GLU A 85 9.20 -33.72 -13.08
C GLU A 85 10.54 -34.04 -12.40
N LYS A 86 11.65 -33.76 -13.08
CA LYS A 86 12.99 -34.21 -12.64
C LYS A 86 13.48 -33.47 -11.40
N LEU A 87 13.35 -32.14 -11.37
CA LEU A 87 13.90 -31.29 -10.31
C LEU A 87 12.95 -31.13 -9.12
N SER A 88 11.64 -31.13 -9.37
CA SER A 88 10.63 -30.94 -8.33
C SER A 88 10.69 -32.02 -7.25
N LEU A 89 10.50 -31.60 -5.99
CA LEU A 89 10.59 -32.45 -4.80
C LEU A 89 9.33 -33.30 -4.54
N TRP A 90 8.95 -34.14 -5.51
CA TRP A 90 7.80 -35.03 -5.41
C TRP A 90 7.92 -36.03 -4.23
N PRO A 91 6.80 -36.35 -3.55
CA PRO A 91 6.79 -37.26 -2.42
C PRO A 91 7.14 -38.68 -2.86
N GLY A 92 7.91 -39.38 -2.03
CA GLY A 92 8.33 -40.76 -2.27
C GLY A 92 9.53 -40.93 -3.22
N GLU A 93 10.02 -39.85 -3.84
CA GLU A 93 11.19 -39.89 -4.72
C GLU A 93 12.47 -39.40 -4.00
N LEU A 94 13.61 -40.03 -4.30
CA LEU A 94 14.91 -39.54 -3.88
C LEU A 94 15.36 -38.39 -4.77
N LYS A 95 15.67 -37.24 -4.15
CA LYS A 95 16.11 -36.02 -4.85
C LYS A 95 17.39 -35.48 -4.24
N ASP A 96 18.33 -35.07 -5.08
CA ASP A 96 19.51 -34.32 -4.62
C ASP A 96 19.10 -32.92 -4.16
N VAL A 97 19.61 -32.50 -3.02
CA VAL A 97 19.33 -31.19 -2.43
C VAL A 97 20.59 -30.52 -1.88
N LEU A 98 20.57 -29.21 -1.91
CA LEU A 98 21.38 -28.36 -1.04
C LEU A 98 20.54 -28.01 0.19
N ALA A 99 20.94 -28.53 1.35
CA ALA A 99 20.26 -28.27 2.61
C ALA A 99 20.95 -27.16 3.40
N VAL A 100 20.14 -26.24 3.90
CA VAL A 100 20.49 -25.19 4.86
C VAL A 100 20.07 -25.69 6.25
N ASP A 101 21.06 -26.16 7.01
CA ASP A 101 20.91 -26.63 8.40
C ASP A 101 21.20 -25.47 9.36
N ILE A 102 20.20 -25.12 10.16
CA ILE A 102 20.21 -23.96 11.04
C ILE A 102 19.88 -24.41 12.45
N ALA A 103 20.81 -24.20 13.37
CA ALA A 103 20.58 -24.33 14.80
C ALA A 103 20.22 -22.95 15.39
N LEU A 104 19.03 -22.85 15.97
CA LEU A 104 18.51 -21.65 16.64
C LEU A 104 18.55 -21.81 18.16
N GLY A 105 18.95 -20.73 18.84
CA GLY A 105 18.82 -20.62 20.29
C GLY A 105 17.38 -20.38 20.73
N MET A 106 17.14 -20.38 22.04
CA MET A 106 15.80 -20.12 22.62
C MET A 106 15.25 -18.72 22.29
N ASN A 107 16.13 -17.76 21.97
CA ASN A 107 15.80 -16.40 21.54
C ASN A 107 15.70 -16.26 20.00
N LEU A 108 15.74 -17.38 19.27
CA LEU A 108 15.75 -17.46 17.81
C LEU A 108 16.97 -16.82 17.14
N SER A 109 18.07 -16.58 17.85
CA SER A 109 19.34 -16.23 17.20
C SER A 109 19.95 -17.45 16.53
N ILE A 110 20.50 -17.29 15.33
CA ILE A 110 21.28 -18.32 14.66
C ILE A 110 22.54 -18.59 15.49
N LEU A 111 22.67 -19.82 16.00
CA LEU A 111 23.86 -20.29 16.71
C LEU A 111 24.86 -20.90 15.74
N LYS A 112 24.35 -21.61 14.72
CA LYS A 112 25.17 -22.29 13.71
C LYS A 112 24.38 -22.45 12.42
N THR A 113 25.07 -22.24 11.31
CA THR A 113 24.61 -22.57 9.96
C THR A 113 25.58 -23.59 9.35
N ARG A 114 25.04 -24.66 8.76
CA ARG A 114 25.77 -25.60 7.93
C ARG A 114 25.07 -25.71 6.58
N LEU A 115 25.86 -25.68 5.51
CA LEU A 115 25.39 -25.95 4.15
C LEU A 115 25.93 -27.32 3.76
N LEU A 116 25.05 -28.21 3.28
CA LEU A 116 25.45 -29.54 2.84
C LEU A 116 24.73 -29.94 1.57
N ARG A 117 25.39 -30.80 0.81
CA ARG A 117 24.82 -31.48 -0.35
C ARG A 117 24.49 -32.91 0.05
N THR A 118 23.25 -33.33 -0.17
CA THR A 118 22.79 -34.67 0.21
C THR A 118 21.57 -35.09 -0.63
N VAL A 119 21.00 -36.24 -0.33
CA VAL A 119 19.72 -36.69 -0.89
C VAL A 119 18.62 -36.54 0.15
N MET A 120 17.40 -36.26 -0.30
CA MET A 120 16.21 -36.27 0.55
C MET A 120 15.09 -37.10 -0.07
N ILE A 121 14.14 -37.50 0.79
CA ILE A 121 12.83 -37.99 0.38
C ILE A 121 11.75 -37.08 0.97
N SER A 122 10.84 -36.61 0.12
CA SER A 122 9.66 -35.86 0.57
C SER A 122 8.62 -36.85 1.09
N GLU A 123 8.15 -36.66 2.32
CA GLU A 123 7.14 -37.52 2.94
C GLU A 123 5.74 -37.21 2.43
N ALA A 124 5.49 -35.93 2.13
CA ALA A 124 4.21 -35.44 1.68
C ALA A 124 4.36 -34.13 0.91
N ARG A 125 3.47 -33.97 -0.08
CA ARG A 125 3.19 -32.69 -0.73
C ARG A 125 1.92 -32.13 -0.10
N LEU A 126 2.03 -31.00 0.60
CA LEU A 126 0.90 -30.35 1.26
C LEU A 126 0.53 -29.06 0.53
N ALA A 127 -0.75 -28.72 0.50
CA ALA A 127 -1.18 -27.39 0.10
C ALA A 127 -1.17 -26.43 1.30
N PHE A 128 -1.05 -25.12 1.06
CA PHE A 128 -1.21 -24.11 2.12
C PHE A 128 -2.53 -24.28 2.90
N SER A 129 -3.61 -24.64 2.20
CA SER A 129 -4.93 -24.90 2.81
C SER A 129 -4.97 -26.15 3.69
N ASP A 130 -4.06 -27.11 3.53
CA ASP A 130 -4.02 -28.31 4.39
C ASP A 130 -3.53 -27.99 5.80
N VAL A 131 -2.74 -26.93 5.97
CA VAL A 131 -2.09 -26.58 7.24
C VAL A 131 -3.11 -26.37 8.35
N THR A 132 -4.20 -25.64 8.11
CA THR A 132 -5.25 -25.41 9.12
C THR A 132 -5.95 -26.71 9.53
N ARG A 133 -6.18 -27.60 8.57
CA ARG A 133 -6.78 -28.92 8.82
C ARG A 133 -5.85 -29.80 9.65
N ILE A 134 -4.57 -29.85 9.30
CA ILE A 134 -3.55 -30.64 10.02
C ILE A 134 -3.35 -30.12 11.45
N LEU A 135 -3.38 -28.80 11.65
CA LEU A 135 -3.31 -28.21 13.00
C LEU A 135 -4.52 -28.57 13.88
N SER A 136 -5.66 -28.87 13.27
CA SER A 136 -6.89 -29.24 13.99
C SER A 136 -6.98 -30.75 14.28
N ASP A 137 -6.30 -31.56 13.49
CA ASP A 137 -6.26 -33.02 13.63
C ASP A 137 -4.98 -33.48 14.34
N ARG A 138 -5.11 -33.87 15.63
CA ARG A 138 -3.98 -34.30 16.46
C ARG A 138 -3.41 -35.67 16.08
N GLU A 139 -4.20 -36.49 15.39
CA GLU A 139 -3.79 -37.84 14.97
C GLU A 139 -3.10 -37.82 13.59
N HIS A 140 -3.15 -36.68 12.89
CA HIS A 140 -2.47 -36.53 11.61
C HIS A 140 -0.94 -36.71 11.77
N THR A 141 -0.33 -37.52 10.90
CA THR A 141 1.09 -37.90 10.98
C THR A 141 2.04 -36.69 11.06
N HIS A 142 1.74 -35.62 10.34
CA HIS A 142 2.55 -34.38 10.32
C HIS A 142 2.09 -33.31 11.32
N HIS A 143 1.14 -33.59 12.22
CA HIS A 143 0.60 -32.61 13.17
C HIS A 143 1.70 -31.94 14.00
N ALA A 144 2.59 -32.74 14.58
CA ALA A 144 3.67 -32.24 15.46
C ALA A 144 4.63 -31.30 14.71
N LEU A 145 5.06 -31.70 13.50
CA LEU A 145 5.95 -30.90 12.65
C LEU A 145 5.29 -29.57 12.24
N ILE A 146 4.06 -29.62 11.73
CA ILE A 146 3.33 -28.42 11.29
C ILE A 146 3.03 -27.49 12.47
N LYS A 147 2.68 -28.04 13.63
CA LYS A 147 2.47 -27.25 14.85
C LYS A 147 3.74 -26.51 15.26
N LEU A 148 4.88 -27.20 15.24
CA LEU A 148 6.17 -26.60 15.60
C LEU A 148 6.61 -25.55 14.58
N ALA A 149 6.49 -25.85 13.28
CA ALA A 149 6.81 -24.91 12.20
C ALA A 149 5.90 -23.67 12.25
N SER A 150 4.61 -23.84 12.54
CA SER A 150 3.66 -22.73 12.72
C SER A 150 4.04 -21.84 13.90
N GLN A 151 4.45 -22.43 15.02
CA GLN A 151 4.88 -21.67 16.19
C GLN A 151 6.16 -20.87 15.89
N LEU A 152 7.17 -21.55 15.34
CA LEU A 152 8.44 -20.93 14.95
C LEU A 152 8.22 -19.78 13.96
N ALA A 153 7.41 -19.99 12.91
CA ALA A 153 7.13 -18.94 11.92
C ALA A 153 6.45 -17.72 12.54
N ASN A 154 5.49 -17.92 13.44
CA ASN A 154 4.85 -16.82 14.16
C ASN A 154 5.85 -16.04 15.03
N ASP A 155 6.78 -16.75 15.69
CA ASP A 155 7.77 -16.13 16.56
C ASP A 155 8.86 -15.39 15.76
N LEU A 156 9.30 -15.94 14.63
CA LEU A 156 10.19 -15.28 13.66
C LEU A 156 9.54 -14.01 13.09
N LEU A 157 8.28 -14.10 12.65
CA LEU A 157 7.53 -12.97 12.13
C LEU A 157 7.38 -11.87 13.17
N THR A 158 7.06 -12.23 14.41
CA THR A 158 6.94 -11.29 15.53
C THR A 158 8.28 -10.61 15.83
N GLN A 159 9.37 -11.38 15.88
CA GLN A 159 10.71 -10.84 16.08
C GLN A 159 11.10 -9.86 14.96
N ARG A 160 10.82 -10.23 13.70
CA ARG A 160 11.11 -9.42 12.51
C ARG A 160 10.32 -8.11 12.51
N ARG A 161 9.04 -8.15 12.91
CA ARG A 161 8.19 -6.96 13.12
C ARG A 161 8.72 -6.07 14.24
N ASN A 162 9.10 -6.63 15.38
CA ASN A 162 9.64 -5.88 16.52
C ASN A 162 10.97 -5.20 16.18
N ARG A 163 11.76 -5.79 15.26
CA ARG A 163 12.97 -5.16 14.72
C ARG A 163 12.69 -4.08 13.67
N GLY A 164 11.44 -3.93 13.23
CA GLY A 164 11.01 -2.88 12.31
C GLY A 164 10.91 -3.31 10.84
N ALA A 165 10.86 -4.60 10.53
CA ALA A 165 10.58 -5.05 9.17
C ALA A 165 9.16 -4.67 8.72
N LEU A 166 9.00 -4.47 7.42
CA LEU A 166 7.71 -4.20 6.77
C LEU A 166 6.93 -5.51 6.60
N ALA A 167 6.59 -6.14 7.71
CA ALA A 167 5.94 -7.44 7.77
C ALA A 167 4.50 -7.30 8.28
N PHE A 168 3.53 -7.44 7.38
CA PHE A 168 2.11 -7.33 7.69
C PHE A 168 1.36 -8.60 7.31
N TYR A 169 0.41 -8.99 8.16
CA TYR A 169 -0.51 -10.09 7.88
C TYR A 169 -1.90 -9.82 8.50
N ASP A 170 -2.94 -10.36 7.87
CA ASP A 170 -4.33 -10.39 8.35
C ASP A 170 -4.95 -11.73 7.97
N LEU A 171 -5.09 -12.63 8.95
CA LEU A 171 -5.68 -13.96 8.77
C LEU A 171 -7.13 -13.89 8.29
N GLY A 172 -7.90 -12.90 8.77
CA GLY A 172 -9.31 -12.75 8.47
C GLY A 172 -9.56 -12.30 7.03
N ARG A 173 -8.63 -11.54 6.44
CA ARG A 173 -8.71 -11.07 5.05
C ARG A 173 -7.79 -11.80 4.07
N GLY A 174 -6.90 -12.65 4.57
CA GLY A 174 -5.86 -13.32 3.78
C GLY A 174 -4.83 -12.35 3.23
N LEU A 175 -4.47 -11.30 3.98
CA LEU A 175 -3.46 -10.33 3.56
C LEU A 175 -2.10 -10.71 4.13
N VAL A 176 -1.06 -10.59 3.33
CA VAL A 176 0.34 -10.86 3.69
C VAL A 176 1.28 -9.92 2.96
N THR A 177 2.42 -9.58 3.53
CA THR A 177 3.50 -8.88 2.81
C THR A 177 4.41 -9.86 2.09
N ASN A 178 4.91 -9.53 0.91
CA ASN A 178 6.03 -10.26 0.31
C ASN A 178 7.39 -9.82 0.92
N GLU A 179 8.47 -10.41 0.43
CA GLU A 179 9.84 -10.11 0.91
C GLU A 179 10.23 -8.63 0.71
N GLU A 180 9.67 -7.96 -0.30
CA GLU A 180 9.88 -6.53 -0.57
C GLU A 180 8.99 -5.61 0.27
N GLY A 181 8.20 -6.15 1.21
CA GLY A 181 7.30 -5.37 2.07
C GLY A 181 6.00 -4.92 1.38
N SER A 182 5.71 -5.41 0.17
CA SER A 182 4.47 -5.11 -0.55
C SER A 182 3.32 -6.02 -0.11
N ILE A 183 2.14 -5.44 0.15
CA ILE A 183 0.95 -6.21 0.54
C ILE A 183 0.35 -6.97 -0.66
N LYS A 184 0.10 -8.25 -0.43
CA LYS A 184 -0.58 -9.21 -1.31
C LYS A 184 -1.82 -9.76 -0.60
N GLN A 185 -2.88 -9.98 -1.37
CA GLN A 185 -4.03 -10.76 -0.91
C GLN A 185 -3.93 -12.18 -1.48
N LEU A 186 -4.03 -13.17 -0.61
CA LEU A 186 -4.08 -14.57 -0.96
C LEU A 186 -5.46 -14.92 -1.55
N ARG A 187 -5.51 -15.96 -2.37
CA ARG A 187 -6.76 -16.41 -3.02
C ARG A 187 -7.74 -16.96 -2.00
N ARG A 188 -7.25 -17.72 -1.02
CA ARG A 188 -8.04 -18.29 0.07
C ARG A 188 -7.45 -17.83 1.40
N ARG A 189 -8.32 -17.53 2.36
CA ARG A 189 -7.90 -17.06 3.70
C ARG A 189 -7.21 -18.17 4.47
N GLU A 190 -7.63 -19.43 4.26
CA GLU A 190 -7.03 -20.63 4.85
C GLU A 190 -5.56 -20.82 4.45
N ASP A 191 -5.12 -20.27 3.30
CA ASP A 191 -3.73 -20.38 2.85
C ASP A 191 -2.76 -19.56 3.72
N THR A 192 -3.25 -18.66 4.58
CA THR A 192 -2.41 -17.66 5.26
C THR A 192 -1.39 -18.29 6.21
N ILE A 193 -1.77 -19.30 7.00
CA ILE A 193 -0.86 -19.92 7.97
C ILE A 193 0.26 -20.66 7.24
N GLY A 194 -0.09 -21.49 6.25
CA GLY A 194 0.90 -22.21 5.45
C GLY A 194 1.84 -21.26 4.69
N TYR A 195 1.30 -20.18 4.13
CA TYR A 195 2.10 -19.16 3.46
C TYR A 195 3.11 -18.51 4.40
N VAL A 196 2.70 -18.16 5.62
CA VAL A 196 3.59 -17.55 6.63
C VAL A 196 4.68 -18.52 7.08
N ILE A 197 4.37 -19.82 7.23
CA ILE A 197 5.37 -20.85 7.56
C ILE A 197 6.48 -20.85 6.52
N ILE A 198 6.14 -21.05 5.25
CA ILE A 198 7.14 -21.12 4.18
C ILE A 198 7.86 -19.80 4.04
N GLN A 199 7.15 -18.67 4.06
CA GLN A 199 7.77 -17.35 3.95
C GLN A 199 8.86 -17.12 5.01
N GLU A 200 8.57 -17.34 6.30
CA GLU A 200 9.55 -17.04 7.36
C GLU A 200 10.72 -18.04 7.36
N LEU A 201 10.48 -19.31 7.02
CA LEU A 201 11.54 -20.30 6.91
C LEU A 201 12.45 -20.04 5.70
N MET A 202 11.89 -19.62 4.56
CA MET A 202 12.68 -19.22 3.39
C MET A 202 13.48 -17.94 3.66
N ILE A 203 12.90 -16.95 4.34
CA ILE A 203 13.63 -15.73 4.75
C ILE A 203 14.79 -16.11 5.68
N LEU A 204 14.56 -17.00 6.65
CA LEU A 204 15.60 -17.49 7.55
C LEU A 204 16.74 -18.19 6.79
N ALA A 205 16.41 -19.10 5.87
CA ALA A 205 17.40 -19.81 5.06
C ALA A 205 18.21 -18.86 4.16
N ASN A 206 17.53 -17.95 3.47
CA ASN A 206 18.16 -16.94 2.63
C ASN A 206 19.10 -16.01 3.42
N MET A 207 18.70 -15.58 4.61
CA MET A 207 19.55 -14.80 5.51
C MET A 207 20.76 -15.61 5.97
N ALA A 208 20.56 -16.86 6.39
CA ALA A 208 21.63 -17.75 6.87
C ALA A 208 22.66 -18.05 5.78
N VAL A 209 22.22 -18.26 4.53
CA VAL A 209 23.12 -18.44 3.37
C VAL A 209 23.88 -17.16 3.06
N ALA A 210 23.23 -16.00 3.12
CA ALA A 210 23.91 -14.72 2.92
C ALA A 210 25.02 -14.53 3.97
N GLU A 211 24.71 -14.71 5.26
CA GLU A 211 25.70 -14.60 6.35
C GLU A 211 26.83 -15.63 6.21
N TYR A 212 26.51 -16.87 5.81
CA TYR A 212 27.51 -17.90 5.55
C TYR A 212 28.46 -17.49 4.43
N ALA A 213 27.94 -16.98 3.31
CA ALA A 213 28.76 -16.55 2.18
C ALA A 213 29.69 -15.40 2.56
N VAL A 214 29.21 -14.43 3.35
CA VAL A 214 30.02 -13.32 3.87
C VAL A 214 31.16 -13.82 4.73
N LYS A 215 30.85 -14.70 5.69
CA LYS A 215 31.83 -15.24 6.63
C LYS A 215 32.96 -16.00 5.93
N ASN A 216 32.68 -16.61 4.78
CA ASN A 216 33.61 -17.42 4.02
C ASN A 216 34.15 -16.74 2.75
N ASP A 217 33.92 -15.43 2.56
CA ASP A 217 34.28 -14.63 1.36
C ASP A 217 33.87 -15.30 0.03
N ILE A 218 32.66 -15.86 -0.01
CA ILE A 218 32.10 -16.48 -1.22
C ILE A 218 31.38 -15.39 -2.03
N PRO A 219 31.83 -15.05 -3.24
CA PRO A 219 31.13 -14.11 -4.10
C PRO A 219 29.79 -14.70 -4.57
N ILE A 220 28.70 -14.12 -4.08
CA ILE A 220 27.32 -14.48 -4.45
C ILE A 220 26.52 -13.23 -4.86
N LEU A 221 25.35 -13.43 -5.44
CA LEU A 221 24.38 -12.37 -5.70
C LEU A 221 23.61 -12.05 -4.42
N PHE A 222 23.87 -10.90 -3.81
CA PHE A 222 23.03 -10.37 -2.73
C PHE A 222 21.77 -9.72 -3.29
N ARG A 223 20.66 -9.83 -2.56
CA ARG A 223 19.39 -9.16 -2.85
C ARG A 223 19.30 -7.92 -1.96
N ASN A 224 19.63 -6.77 -2.52
CA ASN A 224 19.67 -5.50 -1.80
C ASN A 224 18.36 -4.75 -1.98
N HIS A 225 17.93 -4.02 -0.95
CA HIS A 225 16.71 -3.22 -1.00
C HIS A 225 16.90 -1.94 -0.19
N THR A 226 16.77 -0.80 -0.83
CA THR A 226 16.98 0.53 -0.21
C THR A 226 15.68 1.32 -0.16
N ALA A 227 15.61 2.29 0.76
CA ALA A 227 14.52 3.25 0.82
C ALA A 227 14.82 4.46 -0.09
N ARG A 228 13.77 5.13 -0.59
CA ARG A 228 13.90 6.41 -1.28
C ARG A 228 14.29 7.50 -0.29
N SER A 229 14.91 8.57 -0.76
CA SER A 229 15.31 9.71 0.08
C SER A 229 14.13 10.38 0.80
N ALA A 230 12.94 10.38 0.21
CA ALA A 230 11.72 10.95 0.79
C ALA A 230 10.98 9.99 1.75
N THR A 231 11.55 8.83 2.06
CA THR A 231 10.92 7.86 2.96
C THR A 231 10.92 8.40 4.38
N PRO A 232 9.77 8.42 5.08
CA PRO A 232 9.73 8.74 6.50
C PRO A 232 10.65 7.82 7.32
N GLU A 233 11.00 8.24 8.53
CA GLU A 233 11.69 7.35 9.45
C GLU A 233 10.88 6.06 9.66
N ARG A 234 11.59 4.94 9.84
CA ARG A 234 11.00 3.60 9.89
C ARG A 234 9.86 3.48 10.91
N GLY A 235 10.00 4.12 12.07
CA GLY A 235 8.97 4.13 13.11
C GLY A 235 7.65 4.76 12.64
N ASP A 236 7.73 5.85 11.88
CA ASP A 236 6.55 6.54 11.35
C ASP A 236 5.96 5.82 10.13
N LEU A 237 6.81 5.19 9.31
CA LEU A 237 6.36 4.29 8.25
C LEU A 237 5.55 3.11 8.81
N MET A 238 6.01 2.51 9.91
CA MET A 238 5.29 1.42 10.58
C MET A 238 3.94 1.88 11.13
N LYS A 239 3.89 3.03 11.81
CA LYS A 239 2.62 3.62 12.28
C LYS A 239 1.67 3.91 11.12
N LEU A 240 2.19 4.41 10.00
CA LEU A 240 1.39 4.67 8.81
C LEU A 240 0.78 3.37 8.28
N LEU A 241 1.59 2.31 8.13
CA LEU A 241 1.10 1.00 7.67
C LEU A 241 0.08 0.40 8.65
N GLU A 242 0.33 0.48 9.96
CA GLU A 242 -0.60 0.02 11.00
C GLU A 242 -1.93 0.79 10.96
N SER A 243 -1.90 2.10 10.72
CA SER A 243 -3.12 2.90 10.62
C SER A 243 -4.04 2.44 9.48
N VAL A 244 -3.47 1.89 8.40
CA VAL A 244 -4.28 1.37 7.30
C VAL A 244 -4.98 0.07 7.69
N THR A 245 -4.43 -0.72 8.61
CA THR A 245 -5.00 -2.01 9.03
C THR A 245 -6.33 -1.89 9.77
N VAL A 246 -6.56 -0.75 10.43
CA VAL A 246 -7.76 -0.46 11.22
C VAL A 246 -8.96 -0.09 10.33
N ILE A 247 -8.73 0.16 9.04
CA ILE A 247 -9.79 0.54 8.11
C ILE A 247 -10.57 -0.73 7.70
N PRO A 248 -11.91 -0.78 7.87
CA PRO A 248 -12.74 -1.93 7.49
C PRO A 248 -12.61 -2.32 6.01
N GLU A 249 -12.36 -1.34 5.15
CA GLU A 249 -12.07 -1.50 3.72
C GLU A 249 -10.64 -1.02 3.43
N VAL A 250 -9.66 -1.90 3.61
CA VAL A 250 -8.28 -1.60 3.22
C VAL A 250 -8.22 -1.50 1.69
N ASN A 251 -7.98 -0.29 1.17
CA ASN A 251 -7.64 -0.14 -0.24
C ASN A 251 -6.20 -0.63 -0.46
N ILE A 252 -6.04 -1.93 -0.72
CA ILE A 252 -4.75 -2.59 -0.94
C ILE A 252 -3.95 -1.90 -2.05
N ALA A 253 -4.63 -1.38 -3.08
CA ALA A 253 -3.98 -0.66 -4.16
C ALA A 253 -3.36 0.65 -3.66
N THR A 254 -4.06 1.40 -2.81
CA THR A 254 -3.52 2.61 -2.16
C THR A 254 -2.32 2.28 -1.27
N VAL A 255 -2.42 1.25 -0.42
CA VAL A 255 -1.29 0.86 0.45
C VAL A 255 -0.07 0.48 -0.37
N ARG A 256 -0.28 -0.38 -1.37
CA ARG A 256 0.79 -0.83 -2.25
C ARG A 256 1.43 0.33 -3.00
N HIS A 257 0.62 1.28 -3.49
CA HIS A 257 1.11 2.50 -4.13
C HIS A 257 1.96 3.35 -3.15
N THR A 258 1.47 3.58 -1.93
CA THR A 258 2.21 4.32 -0.90
C THR A 258 3.53 3.63 -0.58
N THR A 259 3.55 2.30 -0.42
CA THR A 259 4.77 1.51 -0.22
C THR A 259 5.75 1.70 -1.39
N TYR A 260 5.29 1.63 -2.64
CA TYR A 260 6.16 1.85 -3.82
C TYR A 260 6.71 3.27 -3.97
N MET A 261 5.99 4.28 -3.46
CA MET A 261 6.47 5.66 -3.43
C MET A 261 7.53 5.91 -2.36
N MET A 262 7.69 4.97 -1.43
CA MET A 262 8.68 5.05 -0.34
C MET A 262 9.86 4.12 -0.61
N LEU A 263 9.66 2.96 -1.23
CA LEU A 263 10.71 1.98 -1.43
C LEU A 263 11.33 2.06 -2.83
N ASN A 264 12.63 1.83 -2.93
CA ASN A 264 13.26 1.50 -4.21
C ASN A 264 12.97 0.05 -4.55
N ARG A 265 13.12 -0.32 -5.82
CA ARG A 265 13.09 -1.73 -6.21
C ARG A 265 14.24 -2.46 -5.49
N ALA A 266 14.01 -3.69 -5.06
CA ALA A 266 15.11 -4.56 -4.68
C ALA A 266 15.90 -5.00 -5.93
N GLU A 267 17.22 -5.03 -5.81
CA GLU A 267 18.16 -5.27 -6.90
C GLU A 267 19.19 -6.31 -6.49
N TYR A 268 19.72 -7.06 -7.46
CA TYR A 268 20.86 -7.93 -7.20
C TYR A 268 22.16 -7.14 -7.26
N GLY A 269 23.14 -7.50 -6.44
CA GLY A 269 24.47 -6.92 -6.49
C GLY A 269 25.52 -7.83 -5.84
N PRO A 270 26.80 -7.66 -6.16
CA PRO A 270 27.89 -8.44 -5.55
C PRO A 270 28.28 -7.94 -4.15
N VAL A 271 27.82 -6.74 -3.78
CA VAL A 271 28.11 -6.09 -2.49
C VAL A 271 26.83 -5.98 -1.69
N ILE A 272 26.95 -6.10 -0.37
CA ILE A 272 25.84 -6.03 0.57
C ILE A 272 25.53 -4.57 0.89
N LEU A 273 24.27 -4.20 0.70
CA LEU A 273 23.72 -2.91 1.15
C LEU A 273 22.63 -3.09 2.21
N GLY A 274 22.25 -4.33 2.50
CA GLY A 274 21.14 -4.69 3.36
C GLY A 274 19.79 -4.72 2.64
N HIS A 275 18.77 -5.17 3.35
CA HIS A 275 17.42 -5.33 2.82
C HIS A 275 16.39 -4.56 3.65
N PHE A 276 16.07 -3.33 3.23
CA PHE A 276 15.23 -2.39 3.98
C PHE A 276 13.87 -2.96 4.37
N GLY A 277 13.15 -3.59 3.43
CA GLY A 277 11.82 -4.16 3.69
C GLY A 277 11.81 -5.31 4.69
N LEU A 278 12.88 -6.11 4.74
CA LEU A 278 13.03 -7.23 5.66
C LEU A 278 13.73 -6.82 6.97
N ASN A 279 14.37 -5.65 6.97
CA ASN A 279 15.26 -5.16 8.01
C ASN A 279 16.40 -6.14 8.36
N LEU A 280 17.08 -6.63 7.32
CA LEU A 280 18.20 -7.57 7.43
C LEU A 280 19.50 -6.94 6.93
N GLY A 281 20.62 -7.25 7.60
CA GLY A 281 21.95 -6.75 7.25
C GLY A 281 22.51 -7.38 5.97
N ALA A 282 22.24 -8.67 5.74
CA ALA A 282 22.56 -9.37 4.51
C ALA A 282 21.37 -10.26 4.10
N TYR A 283 21.09 -10.32 2.80
CA TYR A 283 20.02 -11.15 2.25
C TYR A 283 20.37 -11.58 0.83
N THR A 284 19.96 -12.78 0.45
CA THR A 284 20.13 -13.32 -0.90
C THR A 284 18.88 -14.12 -1.28
N HIS A 285 18.79 -14.57 -2.53
CA HIS A 285 17.83 -15.60 -2.90
C HIS A 285 18.57 -16.92 -3.13
N PHE A 286 18.13 -17.97 -2.46
CA PHE A 286 18.69 -19.32 -2.53
C PHE A 286 17.62 -20.41 -2.59
N THR A 287 16.38 -20.09 -2.24
CA THR A 287 15.32 -21.07 -1.99
C THR A 287 14.43 -21.39 -3.20
N SER A 288 14.76 -20.90 -4.40
CA SER A 288 13.92 -21.14 -5.59
C SER A 288 14.68 -21.25 -6.94
N PRO A 289 15.69 -22.14 -7.04
CA PRO A 289 16.53 -22.29 -8.22
C PRO A 289 15.84 -22.82 -9.48
N ILE A 290 14.67 -23.48 -9.39
CA ILE A 290 13.90 -23.90 -10.58
C ILE A 290 13.35 -22.68 -11.32
N ARG A 291 13.04 -21.60 -10.59
CA ARG A 291 12.28 -20.44 -11.10
C ARG A 291 13.01 -19.11 -11.02
N ARG A 292 14.22 -19.05 -10.46
CA ARG A 292 15.04 -17.82 -10.38
C ARG A 292 16.50 -18.13 -10.72
N TYR A 293 17.03 -17.41 -11.69
CA TYR A 293 18.42 -17.59 -12.14
C TYR A 293 19.44 -17.15 -11.09
N ALA A 294 19.11 -16.15 -10.28
CA ALA A 294 19.97 -15.71 -9.18
C ALA A 294 20.23 -16.83 -8.17
N ASP A 295 19.18 -17.57 -7.80
CA ASP A 295 19.27 -18.73 -6.91
C ASP A 295 20.16 -19.82 -7.53
N LEU A 296 20.00 -20.11 -8.84
CA LEU A 296 20.86 -21.08 -9.55
C LEU A 296 22.34 -20.67 -9.51
N VAL A 297 22.66 -19.39 -9.75
CA VAL A 297 24.04 -18.87 -9.67
C VAL A 297 24.59 -18.99 -8.25
N ASN A 298 23.80 -18.66 -7.25
CA ASN A 298 24.19 -18.81 -5.85
C ASN A 298 24.38 -20.29 -5.46
N HIS A 299 23.54 -21.18 -5.96
CA HIS A 299 23.69 -22.63 -5.82
C HIS A 299 25.01 -23.11 -6.42
N GLN A 300 25.35 -22.68 -7.65
CA GLN A 300 26.61 -23.04 -8.30
C GLN A 300 27.83 -22.64 -7.44
N GLN A 301 27.84 -21.41 -6.88
CA GLN A 301 28.93 -20.95 -6.02
C GLN A 301 29.02 -21.72 -4.69
N ILE A 302 27.89 -21.86 -4.00
CA ILE A 302 27.83 -22.56 -2.70
C ILE A 302 28.17 -24.04 -2.86
N ARG A 303 27.62 -24.70 -3.89
CA ARG A 303 27.88 -26.11 -4.19
C ARG A 303 29.36 -26.38 -4.45
N ALA A 304 30.01 -25.56 -5.27
CA ALA A 304 31.46 -25.69 -5.50
C ALA A 304 32.24 -25.51 -4.19
N HIS A 305 31.90 -24.48 -3.40
CA HIS A 305 32.57 -24.21 -2.12
C HIS A 305 32.46 -25.38 -1.13
N ILE A 306 31.26 -25.93 -0.89
CA ILE A 306 31.10 -27.05 0.05
C ILE A 306 31.76 -28.35 -0.43
N GLN A 307 32.00 -28.48 -1.73
CA GLN A 307 32.74 -29.59 -2.32
C GLN A 307 34.26 -29.35 -2.38
N ASN A 308 34.75 -28.18 -1.92
CA ASN A 308 36.14 -27.73 -2.07
C ASN A 308 36.61 -27.68 -3.54
N GLU A 309 35.69 -27.38 -4.45
CA GLU A 309 35.96 -27.15 -5.87
C GLU A 309 36.20 -25.65 -6.14
N PRO A 310 36.92 -25.29 -7.21
CA PRO A 310 37.06 -23.89 -7.63
C PRO A 310 35.69 -23.24 -7.87
N LEU A 311 35.54 -22.00 -7.41
CA LEU A 311 34.30 -21.26 -7.59
C LEU A 311 34.02 -21.02 -9.08
N PRO A 312 32.82 -21.36 -9.58
CA PRO A 312 32.50 -21.26 -11.00
C PRO A 312 32.43 -19.82 -11.51
N HIS A 313 32.13 -18.82 -10.67
CA HIS A 313 32.01 -17.43 -11.08
C HIS A 313 32.99 -16.51 -10.34
N SER A 314 33.66 -15.62 -11.09
CA SER A 314 34.48 -14.54 -10.50
C SER A 314 33.61 -13.43 -9.90
N LYS A 315 34.21 -12.53 -9.10
CA LYS A 315 33.53 -11.34 -8.54
C LYS A 315 32.99 -10.44 -9.67
N GLU A 316 33.73 -10.30 -10.75
CA GLU A 316 33.35 -9.54 -11.94
C GLU A 316 32.19 -10.19 -12.71
N GLU A 317 32.21 -11.52 -12.85
CA GLU A 317 31.10 -12.26 -13.47
C GLU A 317 29.81 -12.14 -12.64
N ILE A 318 29.90 -12.26 -11.30
CA ILE A 318 28.75 -12.03 -10.42
C ILE A 318 28.19 -10.62 -10.57
N GLN A 319 29.04 -9.59 -10.66
CA GLN A 319 28.61 -8.21 -10.93
C GLN A 319 27.92 -8.09 -12.30
N ALA A 320 28.47 -8.71 -13.35
CA ALA A 320 27.88 -8.68 -14.69
C ALA A 320 26.52 -9.37 -14.73
N ILE A 321 26.39 -10.54 -14.07
CA ILE A 321 25.13 -11.27 -13.93
C ILE A 321 24.10 -10.44 -13.17
N ALA A 322 24.49 -9.79 -12.07
CA ALA A 322 23.61 -8.91 -11.30
C ALA A 322 23.05 -7.78 -12.17
N SER A 323 23.92 -7.10 -12.92
CA SER A 323 23.53 -6.03 -13.85
C SER A 323 22.57 -6.53 -14.94
N HIS A 324 22.85 -7.69 -15.52
CA HIS A 324 21.98 -8.32 -16.52
C HIS A 324 20.58 -8.63 -15.95
N ILE A 325 20.51 -9.28 -14.79
CA ILE A 325 19.23 -9.61 -14.16
C ILE A 325 18.43 -8.33 -13.87
N ASN A 326 19.06 -7.30 -13.32
CA ASN A 326 18.39 -6.03 -13.00
C ASN A 326 17.90 -5.29 -14.26
N LEU A 327 18.67 -5.31 -15.36
CA LEU A 327 18.26 -4.73 -16.63
C LEU A 327 17.05 -5.45 -17.23
N MET A 328 17.11 -6.79 -17.31
CA MET A 328 16.01 -7.61 -17.82
C MET A 328 14.73 -7.42 -16.99
N HIS A 329 14.88 -7.29 -15.68
CA HIS A 329 13.82 -6.93 -14.76
C HIS A 329 13.15 -5.58 -15.10
N LEU A 330 13.95 -4.54 -15.40
CA LEU A 330 13.45 -3.23 -15.81
C LEU A 330 12.72 -3.30 -17.15
N GLU A 331 13.28 -4.01 -18.12
CA GLU A 331 12.67 -4.21 -19.45
C GLU A 331 11.35 -4.96 -19.36
N ASN A 332 11.28 -6.02 -18.54
CA ASN A 332 10.07 -6.79 -18.31
C ASN A 332 8.95 -5.94 -17.70
N ASP A 333 9.28 -5.08 -16.72
CA ASP A 333 8.30 -4.18 -16.10
C ASP A 333 7.80 -3.12 -17.09
N LYS A 334 8.69 -2.59 -17.93
CA LYS A 334 8.33 -1.65 -19.00
C LYS A 334 7.39 -2.31 -20.01
N ALA A 335 7.76 -3.49 -20.52
CA ALA A 335 6.95 -4.24 -21.48
C ALA A 335 5.58 -4.64 -20.88
N LYS A 336 5.55 -5.03 -19.60
CA LYS A 336 4.30 -5.32 -18.87
C LYS A 336 3.42 -4.07 -18.75
N SER A 337 4.00 -2.93 -18.39
CA SER A 337 3.29 -1.65 -18.30
C SER A 337 2.70 -1.24 -19.66
N GLU A 338 3.48 -1.35 -20.73
CA GLU A 338 3.05 -1.08 -22.11
C GLU A 338 1.93 -2.03 -22.55
N TYR A 339 2.10 -3.34 -22.34
CA TYR A 339 1.06 -4.32 -22.63
C TYR A 339 -0.25 -4.04 -21.88
N MET A 340 -0.17 -3.66 -20.59
CA MET A 340 -1.35 -3.34 -19.79
C MET A 340 -2.03 -2.06 -20.25
N LYS A 341 -1.26 -1.04 -20.66
CA LYS A 341 -1.80 0.18 -21.29
C LYS A 341 -2.53 -0.17 -22.58
N GLU A 342 -1.89 -0.92 -23.45
CA GLU A 342 -2.43 -1.34 -24.74
C GLU A 342 -3.72 -2.18 -24.58
N LYS A 343 -3.71 -3.16 -23.68
CA LYS A 343 -4.91 -3.94 -23.33
C LYS A 343 -6.04 -3.07 -22.83
N ALA A 344 -5.73 -2.05 -22.03
CA ALA A 344 -6.71 -1.10 -21.53
C ALA A 344 -7.28 -0.22 -22.66
N TYR A 345 -6.45 0.23 -23.61
CA TYR A 345 -6.92 0.96 -24.80
C TYR A 345 -7.84 0.11 -25.68
N ARG A 346 -7.45 -1.13 -25.99
CA ARG A 346 -8.32 -2.04 -26.76
C ARG A 346 -9.66 -2.30 -26.08
N LYS A 347 -9.66 -2.42 -24.74
CA LYS A 347 -10.89 -2.55 -23.96
C LYS A 347 -11.78 -1.30 -24.09
N ALA A 348 -11.18 -0.11 -24.01
CA ALA A 348 -11.86 1.16 -24.19
C ALA A 348 -12.47 1.27 -25.61
N GLU A 349 -11.69 0.97 -26.66
CA GLU A 349 -12.19 0.96 -28.05
C GLU A 349 -13.32 -0.03 -28.26
N SER A 350 -13.19 -1.25 -27.72
CA SER A 350 -14.26 -2.25 -27.79
C SER A 350 -15.54 -1.80 -27.11
N ALA A 351 -15.44 -1.10 -25.97
CA ALA A 351 -16.61 -0.55 -25.26
C ALA A 351 -17.30 0.55 -26.08
N ILE A 352 -16.53 1.39 -26.77
CA ILE A 352 -17.06 2.41 -27.69
C ILE A 352 -17.78 1.74 -28.88
N LEU A 353 -17.11 0.80 -29.56
CA LEU A 353 -17.67 0.10 -30.73
C LEU A 353 -18.95 -0.70 -30.41
N ARG A 354 -19.04 -1.27 -29.21
CA ARG A 354 -20.21 -2.06 -28.77
C ARG A 354 -21.30 -1.22 -28.09
N ASN A 355 -21.14 0.10 -28.03
CA ASN A 355 -22.05 1.02 -27.33
C ASN A 355 -22.31 0.61 -25.86
N ARG A 356 -21.26 0.18 -25.14
CA ARG A 356 -21.32 -0.28 -23.74
C ARG A 356 -20.63 0.66 -22.77
N ILE A 357 -20.46 1.93 -23.15
CA ILE A 357 -19.75 2.95 -22.38
C ILE A 357 -20.42 3.17 -21.01
N ASP A 358 -21.76 3.12 -20.94
CA ASP A 358 -22.50 3.31 -19.69
C ASP A 358 -22.16 2.29 -18.60
N SER A 359 -21.82 1.06 -18.98
CA SER A 359 -21.56 -0.03 -18.05
C SER A 359 -20.12 -0.12 -17.56
N THR A 360 -19.23 0.78 -17.98
CA THR A 360 -17.80 0.70 -17.65
C THR A 360 -17.51 1.15 -16.22
N SER A 361 -16.41 0.69 -15.63
CA SER A 361 -15.93 1.28 -14.36
C SER A 361 -15.48 2.73 -14.58
N ASP A 362 -15.34 3.51 -13.51
CA ASP A 362 -14.84 4.88 -13.57
C ASP A 362 -13.44 4.98 -14.19
N THR A 363 -12.56 4.03 -13.88
CA THR A 363 -11.22 3.96 -14.47
C THR A 363 -11.26 3.68 -15.97
N ASP A 364 -12.17 2.82 -16.41
CA ASP A 364 -12.33 2.55 -17.84
C ASP A 364 -13.01 3.73 -18.56
N PHE A 365 -13.93 4.43 -17.90
CA PHE A 365 -14.55 5.65 -18.42
C PHE A 365 -13.51 6.76 -18.62
N GLU A 366 -12.64 7.00 -17.63
CA GLU A 366 -11.51 7.94 -17.75
C GLU A 366 -10.60 7.63 -18.94
N ARG A 367 -10.30 6.35 -19.17
CA ARG A 367 -9.47 5.91 -20.30
C ARG A 367 -10.16 6.15 -21.64
N ILE A 368 -11.47 5.90 -21.72
CA ILE A 368 -12.29 6.22 -22.89
C ILE A 368 -12.24 7.73 -23.16
N THR A 369 -12.44 8.56 -22.14
CA THR A 369 -12.34 10.03 -22.24
C THR A 369 -10.99 10.45 -22.82
N LYS A 370 -9.87 9.96 -22.25
CA LYS A 370 -8.52 10.28 -22.74
C LYS A 370 -8.30 9.85 -24.20
N LEU A 371 -8.82 8.68 -24.59
CA LEU A 371 -8.68 8.18 -25.96
C LEU A 371 -9.46 9.05 -26.95
N LEU A 372 -10.69 9.46 -26.60
CA LEU A 372 -11.51 10.30 -27.46
C LEU A 372 -10.91 11.70 -27.62
N ILE A 373 -10.40 12.29 -26.53
CA ILE A 373 -9.72 13.60 -26.57
C ILE A 373 -8.51 13.56 -27.51
N ARG A 374 -7.71 12.50 -27.46
CA ARG A 374 -6.53 12.33 -28.33
C ARG A 374 -6.83 12.16 -29.81
N LYS A 375 -8.04 11.77 -30.17
CA LYS A 375 -8.44 11.67 -31.59
C LYS A 375 -8.68 13.04 -32.21
N GLU A 376 -8.80 14.08 -31.39
CA GLU A 376 -9.07 15.47 -31.82
C GLU A 376 -10.38 15.65 -32.62
N ASP A 377 -11.22 14.62 -32.69
CA ASP A 377 -12.57 14.63 -33.25
C ASP A 377 -13.63 15.03 -32.19
N ASP A 378 -14.82 15.45 -32.64
CA ASP A 378 -15.99 15.61 -31.74
C ASP A 378 -16.41 14.26 -31.14
N CYS A 379 -16.97 14.26 -29.92
CA CYS A 379 -17.24 12.99 -29.24
C CYS A 379 -18.38 12.19 -29.92
N PRO A 380 -18.32 10.85 -29.90
CA PRO A 380 -19.43 10.02 -30.37
C PRO A 380 -20.69 10.20 -29.52
N GLU A 381 -21.87 10.09 -30.15
CA GLU A 381 -23.18 10.19 -29.47
C GLU A 381 -23.28 9.24 -28.25
N ALA A 382 -22.82 8.00 -28.42
CA ALA A 382 -22.76 7.00 -27.36
C ALA A 382 -22.00 7.48 -26.10
N TYR A 383 -20.89 8.19 -26.31
CA TYR A 383 -20.10 8.72 -25.20
C TYR A 383 -20.80 9.95 -24.60
N TYR A 384 -21.35 10.83 -25.43
CA TYR A 384 -22.12 11.99 -24.99
C TYR A 384 -23.26 11.58 -24.04
N ASP A 385 -24.08 10.61 -24.45
CA ASP A 385 -25.19 10.09 -23.65
C ASP A 385 -24.71 9.50 -22.33
N ALA A 386 -23.68 8.66 -22.39
CA ALA A 386 -23.13 8.01 -21.19
C ALA A 386 -22.52 9.02 -20.21
N PHE A 387 -21.87 10.05 -20.74
CA PHE A 387 -21.31 11.13 -19.94
C PHE A 387 -22.41 11.92 -19.23
N ARG A 388 -23.49 12.28 -19.95
CA ARG A 388 -24.63 13.01 -19.37
C ARG A 388 -25.30 12.22 -18.25
N ARG A 389 -25.47 10.91 -18.40
CA ARG A 389 -26.03 10.03 -17.36
C ARG A 389 -25.16 9.96 -16.11
N ARG A 390 -23.85 10.24 -16.24
CA ARG A 390 -22.86 10.17 -15.16
C ARG A 390 -22.58 11.51 -14.47
N LEU A 391 -23.05 12.65 -14.98
CA LEU A 391 -22.69 14.00 -14.49
C LEU A 391 -22.64 14.12 -12.96
N GLY A 392 -23.69 13.70 -12.25
CA GLY A 392 -23.77 13.81 -10.79
C GLY A 392 -22.80 12.93 -9.99
N LYS A 393 -22.26 11.87 -10.60
CA LYS A 393 -21.32 10.91 -9.99
C LYS A 393 -19.98 10.84 -10.72
N LEU A 394 -19.71 11.79 -11.61
CA LEU A 394 -18.54 11.73 -12.46
C LEU A 394 -17.26 11.90 -11.63
N PRO A 395 -16.23 11.06 -11.85
CA PRO A 395 -14.91 11.26 -11.27
C PRO A 395 -14.36 12.64 -11.63
N ILE A 396 -13.78 13.35 -10.65
CA ILE A 396 -13.27 14.72 -10.85
C ILE A 396 -12.23 14.80 -11.97
N ILE A 397 -11.44 13.74 -12.17
CA ILE A 397 -10.46 13.64 -13.26
C ILE A 397 -11.13 13.63 -14.63
N CYS A 398 -12.30 13.01 -14.79
CA CYS A 398 -13.03 13.02 -16.05
C CYS A 398 -13.65 14.40 -16.33
N ALA A 399 -14.14 15.08 -15.29
CA ALA A 399 -14.63 16.44 -15.40
C ALA A 399 -13.52 17.39 -15.85
N GLU A 400 -12.33 17.29 -15.23
CA GLU A 400 -11.15 18.08 -15.59
C GLU A 400 -10.71 17.82 -17.03
N LEU A 401 -10.56 16.55 -17.45
CA LEU A 401 -10.17 16.21 -18.82
C LEU A 401 -11.12 16.82 -19.85
N VAL A 402 -12.44 16.70 -19.65
CA VAL A 402 -13.42 17.23 -20.60
C VAL A 402 -13.43 18.76 -20.61
N LEU A 403 -13.32 19.41 -19.45
CA LEU A 403 -13.33 20.86 -19.37
C LEU A 403 -12.06 21.46 -19.98
N LEU A 404 -10.88 20.94 -19.61
CA LEU A 404 -9.60 21.61 -19.86
C LEU A 404 -8.83 21.07 -21.06
N GLN A 405 -9.10 19.82 -21.47
CA GLN A 405 -8.28 19.13 -22.48
C GLN A 405 -9.09 18.64 -23.69
N ALA A 406 -10.42 18.53 -23.60
CA ALA A 406 -11.21 18.12 -24.76
C ALA A 406 -11.16 19.15 -25.89
N PRO A 407 -11.04 18.70 -27.15
CA PRO A 407 -10.95 19.57 -28.30
C PRO A 407 -12.25 20.35 -28.50
N ASP A 408 -12.21 21.31 -29.43
CA ASP A 408 -13.41 22.01 -29.86
C ASP A 408 -14.30 21.08 -30.68
N GLY A 409 -15.60 21.14 -30.42
CA GLY A 409 -16.59 20.25 -31.01
C GLY A 409 -17.97 20.59 -30.48
N LYS A 410 -19.03 20.32 -31.25
CA LYS A 410 -20.39 20.67 -30.85
C LYS A 410 -20.75 19.90 -29.57
N ARG A 411 -20.58 18.58 -29.56
CA ARG A 411 -20.92 17.75 -28.40
C ARG A 411 -19.95 17.98 -27.24
N TRP A 412 -18.66 18.16 -27.51
CA TRP A 412 -17.71 18.54 -26.45
C TRP A 412 -18.11 19.84 -25.76
N THR A 413 -18.48 20.87 -26.51
CA THR A 413 -18.91 22.17 -25.95
C THR A 413 -20.20 22.03 -25.13
N GLU A 414 -21.16 21.23 -25.60
CA GLU A 414 -22.38 20.92 -24.84
C GLU A 414 -22.08 20.18 -23.53
N LEU A 415 -21.14 19.22 -23.52
CA LEU A 415 -20.70 18.55 -22.30
C LEU A 415 -19.99 19.49 -21.34
N LYS A 416 -19.11 20.37 -21.83
CA LYS A 416 -18.44 21.39 -21.02
C LYS A 416 -19.47 22.30 -20.32
N ARG A 417 -20.52 22.72 -21.05
CA ARG A 417 -21.62 23.51 -20.47
C ARG A 417 -22.40 22.74 -19.40
N ALA A 418 -22.81 21.50 -19.69
CA ALA A 418 -23.56 20.68 -18.73
C ALA A 418 -22.75 20.38 -17.46
N LEU A 419 -21.43 20.16 -17.59
CA LEU A 419 -20.53 20.02 -16.44
C LEU A 419 -20.45 21.29 -15.61
N LEU A 420 -20.37 22.45 -16.25
CA LEU A 420 -20.28 23.72 -15.56
C LEU A 420 -21.56 24.02 -14.76
N GLU A 421 -22.74 23.69 -15.32
CA GLU A 421 -24.03 23.73 -14.62
C GLU A 421 -24.06 22.76 -13.42
N GLU A 422 -23.60 21.52 -13.60
CA GLU A 422 -23.50 20.54 -12.51
C GLU A 422 -22.53 21.02 -11.40
N ILE A 423 -21.38 21.59 -11.76
CA ILE A 423 -20.41 22.16 -10.83
C ILE A 423 -21.00 23.36 -10.06
N ALA A 424 -21.89 24.14 -10.67
CA ALA A 424 -22.58 25.23 -9.98
C ALA A 424 -23.43 24.73 -8.80
N THR A 425 -23.97 23.51 -8.87
CA THR A 425 -24.69 22.87 -7.75
C THR A 425 -23.75 22.41 -6.63
N ALA A 426 -22.46 22.17 -6.94
CA ALA A 426 -21.43 21.75 -6.00
C ALA A 426 -20.12 22.56 -6.19
N PRO A 427 -20.09 23.87 -5.85
CA PRO A 427 -19.01 24.80 -6.23
C PRO A 427 -17.60 24.43 -5.78
N HIS A 428 -17.48 23.61 -4.73
CA HIS A 428 -16.18 23.10 -4.27
C HIS A 428 -15.43 22.28 -5.34
N LYS A 429 -16.15 21.66 -6.30
CA LYS A 429 -15.54 20.90 -7.40
C LYS A 429 -14.69 21.79 -8.32
N ALA A 430 -15.05 23.07 -8.52
CA ALA A 430 -14.25 24.01 -9.32
C ALA A 430 -12.86 24.25 -8.71
N VAL A 431 -12.78 24.35 -7.38
CA VAL A 431 -11.49 24.48 -6.67
C VAL A 431 -10.63 23.22 -6.89
N SER A 432 -11.24 22.03 -6.81
CA SER A 432 -10.54 20.77 -7.10
C SER A 432 -10.01 20.71 -8.53
N ILE A 433 -10.75 21.22 -9.52
CA ILE A 433 -10.30 21.30 -10.92
C ILE A 433 -9.06 22.18 -11.04
N PHE A 434 -9.06 23.38 -10.45
CA PHE A 434 -7.87 24.24 -10.47
C PHE A 434 -6.65 23.61 -9.79
N ASN A 435 -6.86 22.89 -8.68
CA ASN A 435 -5.79 22.14 -8.01
C ASN A 435 -5.17 21.06 -8.90
N ILE A 436 -5.92 20.48 -9.83
CA ILE A 436 -5.37 19.55 -10.83
C ILE A 436 -4.70 20.35 -11.95
N ALA A 437 -5.34 21.43 -12.41
CA ALA A 437 -4.91 22.24 -13.54
C ALA A 437 -3.54 22.91 -13.34
N GLN A 438 -3.07 23.17 -12.12
CA GLN A 438 -1.72 23.73 -11.88
C GLN A 438 -0.57 22.90 -12.43
N HIS A 439 -0.80 21.63 -12.69
CA HIS A 439 0.20 20.74 -13.30
C HIS A 439 0.19 20.80 -14.83
N ILE A 440 -0.77 21.51 -15.42
CA ILE A 440 -0.82 21.76 -16.86
C ILE A 440 0.13 22.93 -17.17
N PRO A 441 1.07 22.78 -18.13
CA PRO A 441 1.96 23.86 -18.52
C PRO A 441 1.20 25.16 -18.84
N GLY A 442 1.67 26.27 -18.26
CA GLY A 442 1.10 27.60 -18.49
C GLY A 442 -0.06 28.00 -17.57
N TRP A 443 -0.54 27.12 -16.69
CA TRP A 443 -1.57 27.43 -15.69
C TRP A 443 -0.97 27.89 -14.36
N GLN A 444 -1.56 28.92 -13.76
CA GLN A 444 -1.23 29.38 -12.41
C GLN A 444 -2.34 29.03 -11.41
N MET A 445 -2.06 29.16 -10.12
CA MET A 445 -3.08 29.04 -9.08
C MET A 445 -3.98 30.29 -9.05
N PRO A 446 -5.32 30.13 -8.92
CA PRO A 446 -6.21 31.26 -8.73
C PRO A 446 -5.89 32.05 -7.45
N VAL A 447 -5.93 33.38 -7.55
CA VAL A 447 -5.78 34.30 -6.42
C VAL A 447 -7.15 34.85 -6.05
N TYR A 448 -7.45 34.88 -4.75
CA TYR A 448 -8.75 35.33 -4.24
C TYR A 448 -8.62 36.63 -3.46
N LYS A 449 -9.42 37.63 -3.82
CA LYS A 449 -9.66 38.83 -3.01
C LYS A 449 -10.97 38.64 -2.28
N VAL A 450 -10.95 38.65 -0.95
CA VAL A 450 -12.14 38.46 -0.12
C VAL A 450 -12.30 39.63 0.83
N THR A 451 -13.48 40.24 0.81
CA THR A 451 -13.92 41.25 1.79
C THR A 451 -15.03 40.67 2.66
N ASN A 452 -15.18 41.22 3.87
CA ASN A 452 -16.22 40.82 4.81
C ASN A 452 -17.03 42.05 5.20
N THR A 453 -18.35 41.90 5.20
CA THR A 453 -19.32 42.91 5.62
C THR A 453 -20.37 42.26 6.51
N ILE A 454 -21.18 43.07 7.19
CA ILE A 454 -22.30 42.58 8.00
C ILE A 454 -23.58 43.10 7.36
N ARG A 455 -24.51 42.19 7.01
CA ARG A 455 -25.86 42.53 6.51
C ARG A 455 -26.87 42.00 7.52
N GLY A 456 -27.57 42.90 8.20
CA GLY A 456 -28.37 42.55 9.40
C GLY A 456 -27.47 42.03 10.52
N ASN A 457 -27.71 40.78 10.95
CA ASN A 457 -26.90 40.07 11.97
C ASN A 457 -25.98 38.98 11.37
N LEU A 458 -25.89 38.87 10.04
CA LEU A 458 -25.13 37.80 9.37
C LEU A 458 -23.84 38.35 8.75
N PRO A 459 -22.70 37.64 8.90
CA PRO A 459 -21.50 37.95 8.15
C PRO A 459 -21.70 37.59 6.67
N VAL A 460 -21.38 38.51 5.79
CA VAL A 460 -21.44 38.33 4.33
C VAL A 460 -20.04 38.54 3.77
N PHE A 461 -19.51 37.49 3.15
CA PHE A 461 -18.21 37.51 2.50
C PHE A 461 -18.40 37.69 1.01
N ALA A 462 -17.71 38.68 0.44
CA ALA A 462 -17.67 38.91 -0.99
C ALA A 462 -16.31 38.50 -1.54
N ALA A 463 -16.27 37.61 -2.53
CA ALA A 463 -15.04 37.09 -3.11
C ALA A 463 -14.97 37.34 -4.61
N GLN A 464 -13.78 37.72 -5.08
CA GLN A 464 -13.41 37.76 -6.50
C GLN A 464 -12.17 36.90 -6.71
N SER A 465 -12.13 36.15 -7.80
CA SER A 465 -11.00 35.30 -8.17
C SER A 465 -10.37 35.73 -9.49
N ALA A 466 -9.05 35.53 -9.62
CA ALA A 466 -8.30 35.80 -10.84
C ALA A 466 -7.24 34.71 -11.08
N ILE A 467 -6.99 34.36 -12.34
CA ILE A 467 -5.97 33.39 -12.75
C ILE A 467 -5.27 33.89 -14.02
N ARG A 468 -3.99 33.53 -14.17
CA ARG A 468 -3.25 33.68 -15.42
C ARG A 468 -3.04 32.32 -16.07
N VAL A 469 -3.45 32.17 -17.32
CA VAL A 469 -3.26 30.97 -18.14
C VAL A 469 -2.64 31.38 -19.47
N ASN A 470 -1.47 30.84 -19.82
CA ASN A 470 -0.74 31.16 -21.06
C ASN A 470 -0.60 32.68 -21.30
N ASN A 471 -0.22 33.42 -20.25
CA ASN A 471 -0.10 34.89 -20.22
C ASN A 471 -1.41 35.69 -20.40
N ILE A 472 -2.57 35.05 -20.48
CA ILE A 472 -3.88 35.70 -20.49
C ILE A 472 -4.43 35.72 -19.06
N GLU A 473 -4.91 36.86 -18.60
CA GLU A 473 -5.51 37.03 -17.27
C GLU A 473 -7.04 36.95 -17.34
N TYR A 474 -7.61 36.04 -16.54
CA TYR A 474 -9.06 35.85 -16.40
C TYR A 474 -9.49 36.27 -15.00
N ARG A 475 -10.71 36.80 -14.88
CA ARG A 475 -11.28 37.27 -13.62
C ARG A 475 -12.74 36.89 -13.51
N SER A 476 -13.18 36.51 -12.31
CA SER A 476 -14.59 36.34 -11.99
C SER A 476 -15.24 37.69 -11.66
N ALA A 477 -16.57 37.71 -11.67
CA ALA A 477 -17.34 38.69 -10.93
C ALA A 477 -17.17 38.50 -9.40
N VAL A 478 -17.80 39.38 -8.63
CA VAL A 478 -17.82 39.31 -7.16
C VAL A 478 -19.02 38.47 -6.72
N TYR A 479 -18.79 37.45 -5.89
CA TYR A 479 -19.86 36.60 -5.34
C TYR A 479 -19.94 36.70 -3.83
N GLU A 480 -21.17 36.80 -3.33
CA GLU A 480 -21.48 36.86 -1.91
C GLU A 480 -21.95 35.50 -1.37
N ASP A 481 -21.51 35.18 -0.15
CA ASP A 481 -21.97 34.02 0.61
C ASP A 481 -21.84 34.31 2.12
N LEU A 482 -22.54 33.54 2.95
CA LEU A 482 -22.46 33.64 4.41
C LEU A 482 -21.11 33.12 4.95
N THR A 483 -20.34 32.43 4.11
CA THR A 483 -19.03 31.91 4.47
C THR A 483 -17.97 32.36 3.47
N LYS A 484 -16.77 32.68 3.97
CA LYS A 484 -15.59 32.93 3.12
C LYS A 484 -15.38 31.80 2.10
N LYS A 485 -15.55 30.55 2.54
CA LYS A 485 -15.39 29.36 1.71
C LYS A 485 -16.42 29.32 0.58
N GLY A 486 -17.70 29.51 0.88
CA GLY A 486 -18.77 29.53 -0.14
C GLY A 486 -18.57 30.62 -1.18
N ALA A 487 -18.20 31.83 -0.74
CA ALA A 487 -17.93 32.95 -1.64
C ALA A 487 -16.77 32.65 -2.60
N THR A 488 -15.65 32.12 -2.07
CA THR A 488 -14.50 31.73 -2.89
C THR A 488 -14.84 30.62 -3.89
N GLN A 489 -15.63 29.62 -3.48
CA GLN A 489 -15.98 28.50 -4.36
C GLN A 489 -16.88 28.94 -5.51
N ARG A 490 -17.85 29.83 -5.28
CA ARG A 490 -18.69 30.41 -6.36
C ARG A 490 -17.87 31.26 -7.32
N ALA A 491 -16.97 32.09 -6.79
CA ALA A 491 -16.03 32.85 -7.62
C ALA A 491 -15.15 31.92 -8.48
N SER A 492 -14.77 30.73 -7.98
CA SER A 492 -14.07 29.72 -8.78
C SER A 492 -14.91 29.16 -9.93
N VAL A 493 -16.22 28.96 -9.76
CA VAL A 493 -17.09 28.46 -10.84
C VAL A 493 -17.17 29.46 -11.98
N ASP A 494 -17.38 30.75 -11.67
CA ASP A 494 -17.37 31.82 -12.67
C ASP A 494 -15.99 31.96 -13.33
N LEU A 495 -14.92 31.93 -12.54
CA LEU A 495 -13.57 31.97 -13.11
C LEU A 495 -13.33 30.82 -14.10
N LEU A 496 -13.82 29.62 -13.79
CA LEU A 496 -13.74 28.47 -14.68
C LEU A 496 -14.55 28.70 -15.96
N ALA A 497 -15.76 29.26 -15.85
CA ALA A 497 -16.57 29.65 -17.00
C ALA A 497 -15.83 30.64 -17.91
N ALA A 498 -15.19 31.66 -17.32
CA ALA A 498 -14.43 32.68 -18.02
C ALA A 498 -13.22 32.08 -18.77
N VAL A 499 -12.47 31.18 -18.13
CA VAL A 499 -11.33 30.49 -18.76
C VAL A 499 -11.78 29.60 -19.93
N LEU A 500 -12.96 28.98 -19.82
CA LEU A 500 -13.53 28.12 -20.86
C LEU A 500 -14.25 28.90 -21.98
N GLY A 501 -14.43 30.22 -21.85
CA GLY A 501 -15.24 31.01 -22.78
C GLY A 501 -16.72 30.62 -22.79
N LEU A 502 -17.24 30.09 -21.68
CA LEU A 502 -18.62 29.62 -21.54
C LEU A 502 -19.49 30.60 -20.74
N PRO A 503 -20.81 30.61 -20.96
CA PRO A 503 -21.72 31.43 -20.17
C PRO A 503 -21.67 30.98 -18.70
N VAL A 504 -21.66 31.97 -17.80
CA VAL A 504 -21.65 31.73 -16.35
C VAL A 504 -22.99 31.11 -15.93
N PRO A 505 -22.98 29.98 -15.19
CA PRO A 505 -24.21 29.35 -14.69
C PRO A 505 -24.88 30.22 -13.61
N ASP A 506 -26.15 29.95 -13.29
CA ASP A 506 -26.83 30.67 -12.20
C ASP A 506 -26.23 30.28 -10.84
N LEU A 507 -25.48 31.20 -10.24
CA LEU A 507 -24.78 31.02 -8.98
C LEU A 507 -25.49 31.69 -7.79
N LYS A 508 -26.71 32.19 -7.97
CA LYS A 508 -27.41 33.04 -6.99
C LYS A 508 -27.55 32.39 -5.61
N THR A 509 -27.11 33.13 -4.59
CA THR A 509 -27.44 32.90 -3.18
C THR A 509 -28.56 33.87 -2.79
N LYS A 510 -29.76 33.40 -2.43
CA LYS A 510 -30.76 34.26 -1.78
C LYS A 510 -30.32 34.47 -0.33
N ILE A 511 -29.52 35.51 -0.07
CA ILE A 511 -29.32 36.03 1.28
C ILE A 511 -30.59 36.81 1.61
N ILE A 512 -31.57 36.16 2.24
CA ILE A 512 -32.84 36.79 2.62
C ILE A 512 -32.58 37.67 3.85
N ASP A 513 -32.90 38.96 3.76
CA ASP A 513 -32.95 39.86 4.90
C ASP A 513 -34.12 39.43 5.80
N LEU A 514 -33.85 38.64 6.85
CA LEU A 514 -34.84 38.41 7.90
C LEU A 514 -34.90 39.66 8.80
N PRO A 515 -36.09 40.24 9.05
CA PRO A 515 -36.22 41.39 9.94
C PRO A 515 -35.78 41.01 11.35
N ALA A 516 -35.12 41.95 12.04
CA ALA A 516 -34.64 41.77 13.40
C ALA A 516 -35.81 41.41 14.34
N SER A 517 -35.87 40.16 14.83
CA SER A 517 -36.80 39.78 15.89
C SER A 517 -36.23 40.19 17.24
N ASN A 518 -37.00 40.95 18.00
CA ASN A 518 -36.80 41.19 19.44
C ASN A 518 -37.27 39.95 20.23
N GLU A 519 -36.75 38.76 19.92
CA GLU A 519 -36.99 37.60 20.79
C GLU A 519 -35.95 37.57 21.92
N GLU A 520 -36.42 37.31 23.15
CA GLU A 520 -35.55 37.03 24.27
C GLU A 520 -34.67 35.82 23.96
N VAL A 521 -33.40 36.07 23.62
CA VAL A 521 -32.45 34.99 23.33
C VAL A 521 -32.19 34.19 24.60
N THR A 522 -32.76 33.00 24.68
CA THR A 522 -32.51 31.99 25.72
C THR A 522 -31.36 31.06 25.32
N ILE A 523 -30.59 30.57 26.29
CA ILE A 523 -29.47 29.64 26.02
C ILE A 523 -30.02 28.29 25.53
N ASN A 524 -29.62 27.87 24.33
CA ASN A 524 -30.04 26.59 23.77
C ASN A 524 -29.28 25.42 24.42
N MET A 525 -29.91 24.78 25.41
CA MET A 525 -29.36 23.66 26.19
C MET A 525 -29.15 22.36 25.40
N SER A 526 -29.66 22.26 24.16
CA SER A 526 -29.48 21.08 23.29
C SER A 526 -28.20 21.14 22.46
N LYS A 527 -27.53 22.30 22.37
CA LYS A 527 -26.26 22.48 21.66
C LYS A 527 -25.06 22.17 22.57
N ASP A 528 -23.87 22.06 21.95
CA ASP A 528 -22.61 21.95 22.70
C ASP A 528 -22.49 23.13 23.69
N PRO A 529 -22.25 22.89 25.00
CA PRO A 529 -22.31 23.93 26.02
C PRO A 529 -21.35 25.10 25.80
N ILE A 530 -20.20 24.86 25.13
CA ILE A 530 -19.24 25.93 24.85
C ILE A 530 -19.82 26.85 23.77
N PHE A 531 -20.37 26.26 22.71
CA PHE A 531 -20.98 27.01 21.62
C PHE A 531 -22.26 27.71 22.07
N ALA A 532 -23.11 27.05 22.85
CA ALA A 532 -24.34 27.65 23.39
C ALA A 532 -24.05 28.89 24.26
N LEU A 533 -23.04 28.82 25.12
CA LEU A 533 -22.62 29.94 25.96
C LEU A 533 -22.03 31.08 25.13
N GLN A 534 -21.20 30.78 24.11
CA GLN A 534 -20.64 31.78 23.21
C GLN A 534 -21.71 32.48 22.37
N GLU A 535 -22.64 31.71 21.80
CA GLU A 535 -23.77 32.20 21.01
C GLU A 535 -24.66 33.12 21.85
N TYR A 536 -24.95 32.75 23.10
CA TYR A 536 -25.67 33.60 24.04
C TYR A 536 -24.93 34.92 24.35
N CYS A 537 -23.62 34.86 24.66
CA CYS A 537 -22.83 36.05 24.92
C CYS A 537 -22.82 36.99 23.71
N GLN A 538 -22.66 36.43 22.51
CA GLN A 538 -22.63 37.18 21.27
C GLN A 538 -24.00 37.81 20.97
N ALA A 539 -25.10 37.08 21.19
CA ALA A 539 -26.45 37.57 20.97
C ALA A 539 -26.84 38.69 21.94
N LYS A 540 -26.40 38.63 23.20
CA LYS A 540 -26.62 39.66 24.23
C LYS A 540 -25.55 40.77 24.25
N LYS A 541 -24.55 40.71 23.35
CA LYS A 541 -23.38 41.61 23.32
C LYS A 541 -22.58 41.65 24.65
N LEU A 542 -22.47 40.51 25.32
CA LEU A 542 -21.70 40.32 26.56
C LEU A 542 -20.26 39.84 26.24
N PRO A 543 -19.27 40.14 27.10
CA PRO A 543 -17.90 39.66 26.92
C PRO A 543 -17.82 38.13 26.91
N LEU A 544 -16.93 37.56 26.09
CA LEU A 544 -16.82 36.10 25.99
C LEU A 544 -16.24 35.47 27.28
N PRO A 545 -16.68 34.25 27.65
CA PRO A 545 -16.16 33.54 28.82
C PRO A 545 -14.69 33.16 28.64
N ALA A 546 -13.89 33.40 29.68
CA ALA A 546 -12.49 33.02 29.75
C ALA A 546 -12.34 31.61 30.36
N TYR A 547 -11.35 30.85 29.88
CA TYR A 547 -11.10 29.49 30.35
C TYR A 547 -9.64 29.31 30.77
N SER A 548 -9.42 28.87 32.00
CA SER A 548 -8.11 28.47 32.51
C SER A 548 -8.07 26.97 32.80
N PHE A 549 -6.87 26.37 32.77
CA PHE A 549 -6.68 24.93 32.93
C PHE A 549 -5.58 24.61 33.94
N LYS A 550 -5.82 23.59 34.76
CA LYS A 550 -4.83 22.94 35.63
C LYS A 550 -4.84 21.44 35.36
N ALA A 551 -3.67 20.82 35.26
CA ALA A 551 -3.54 19.37 35.08
C ALA A 551 -2.84 18.77 36.31
N GLU A 552 -3.40 17.67 36.82
CA GLU A 552 -2.87 16.94 37.99
C GLU A 552 -2.87 15.43 37.70
N GLY A 553 -1.92 14.70 38.30
CA GLY A 553 -1.76 13.25 38.13
C GLY A 553 -0.72 12.81 37.09
N PRO A 554 -0.45 11.50 36.99
CA PRO A 554 0.58 10.95 36.11
C PRO A 554 0.23 11.10 34.62
N THR A 555 1.23 11.24 33.76
CA THR A 555 1.08 11.48 32.30
C THR A 555 0.23 10.42 31.60
N CYS A 556 0.19 9.19 32.12
CA CYS A 556 -0.62 8.09 31.60
C CYS A 556 -2.11 8.15 32.01
N LYS A 557 -2.49 9.00 32.99
CA LYS A 557 -3.88 9.19 33.45
C LYS A 557 -4.11 10.59 34.04
N PRO A 558 -3.94 11.66 33.24
CA PRO A 558 -4.06 13.03 33.73
C PRO A 558 -5.51 13.40 34.02
N ILE A 559 -5.72 14.20 35.06
CA ILE A 559 -7.00 14.86 35.36
C ILE A 559 -6.85 16.34 35.02
N PHE A 560 -7.69 16.83 34.10
CA PHE A 560 -7.73 18.24 33.74
C PHE A 560 -8.89 18.92 34.48
N THR A 561 -8.58 19.96 35.24
CA THR A 561 -9.55 20.89 35.81
C THR A 561 -9.59 22.14 34.93
N CYS A 562 -10.78 22.50 34.45
CA CYS A 562 -11.02 23.74 33.72
C CYS A 562 -11.87 24.67 34.57
N THR A 563 -11.47 25.94 34.67
CA THR A 563 -12.27 27.00 35.30
C THR A 563 -12.77 27.94 34.20
N CYS A 564 -14.08 28.11 34.12
CA CYS A 564 -14.76 29.08 33.27
C CYS A 564 -15.07 30.33 34.09
N THR A 565 -14.68 31.51 33.60
CA THR A 565 -14.96 32.80 34.23
C THR A 565 -15.78 33.65 33.28
N PHE A 566 -16.90 34.20 33.77
CA PHE A 566 -17.79 35.07 33.01
C PHE A 566 -18.37 36.14 33.94
N GLY A 567 -18.04 37.41 33.70
CA GLY A 567 -18.37 38.49 34.64
C GLY A 567 -17.76 38.24 36.02
N SER A 568 -18.58 38.30 37.06
CA SER A 568 -18.23 37.96 38.44
C SER A 568 -18.41 36.46 38.78
N SER A 569 -18.98 35.67 37.87
CA SER A 569 -19.26 34.25 38.10
C SER A 569 -18.11 33.36 37.65
N THR A 570 -17.90 32.28 38.39
CA THR A 570 -16.94 31.23 38.05
C THR A 570 -17.57 29.86 38.18
N SER A 571 -17.19 28.92 37.31
CA SER A 571 -17.59 27.52 37.39
C SER A 571 -16.43 26.61 37.00
N THR A 572 -16.46 25.35 37.44
CA THR A 572 -15.36 24.41 37.24
C THR A 572 -15.85 23.09 36.66
N GLY A 573 -14.98 22.42 35.89
CA GLY A 573 -15.26 21.11 35.31
C GLY A 573 -14.00 20.25 35.26
N GLN A 574 -14.12 18.99 35.67
CA GLN A 574 -13.01 18.03 35.72
C GLN A 574 -13.22 16.83 34.80
N ALA A 575 -12.20 16.45 34.04
CA ALA A 575 -12.23 15.24 33.20
C ALA A 575 -10.84 14.75 32.82
N GLY A 576 -10.74 13.47 32.43
CA GLY A 576 -9.50 12.88 31.90
C GLY A 576 -9.03 13.41 30.53
N LYS A 577 -9.80 14.30 29.89
CA LYS A 577 -9.45 14.98 28.63
C LYS A 577 -9.74 16.47 28.73
N LYS A 578 -8.79 17.31 28.32
CA LYS A 578 -8.86 18.78 28.38
C LYS A 578 -10.14 19.37 27.75
N GLN A 579 -10.55 18.88 26.58
CA GLN A 579 -11.77 19.35 25.90
C GLN A 579 -13.06 18.98 26.64
N ARG A 580 -13.09 17.83 27.33
CA ARG A 580 -14.25 17.40 28.12
C ARG A 580 -14.38 18.22 29.41
N ALA A 581 -13.27 18.52 30.08
CA ALA A 581 -13.24 19.41 31.24
C ALA A 581 -13.79 20.81 30.91
N LYS A 582 -13.41 21.36 29.74
CA LYS A 582 -13.92 22.64 29.24
C LYS A 582 -15.44 22.64 29.01
N ARG A 583 -15.98 21.57 28.41
CA ARG A 583 -17.43 21.43 28.20
C ARG A 583 -18.21 21.36 29.50
N LEU A 584 -17.68 20.67 30.51
CA LEU A 584 -18.29 20.59 31.83
C LEU A 584 -18.31 21.95 32.53
N ALA A 585 -17.19 22.68 32.52
CA ALA A 585 -17.14 24.02 33.08
C ALA A 585 -18.12 24.99 32.39
N ALA A 586 -18.19 24.96 31.05
CA ALA A 586 -19.15 25.76 30.29
C ALA A 586 -20.61 25.40 30.61
N ARG A 587 -20.92 24.11 30.80
CA ARG A 587 -22.26 23.65 31.18
C ARG A 587 -22.66 24.13 32.56
N GLU A 588 -21.76 24.03 33.54
CA GLU A 588 -22.00 24.56 34.89
C GLU A 588 -22.18 26.08 34.87
N MET A 589 -21.42 26.80 34.03
CA MET A 589 -21.60 28.25 33.88
C MET A 589 -22.99 28.58 33.35
N ILE A 590 -23.48 27.83 32.36
CA ILE A 590 -24.82 27.99 31.83
C ILE A 590 -25.86 27.74 32.92
N TYR A 591 -25.72 26.68 33.73
CA TYR A 591 -26.63 26.45 34.85
C TYR A 591 -26.64 27.60 35.84
N THR A 592 -25.47 28.14 36.22
CA THR A 592 -25.37 29.30 37.11
C THR A 592 -26.09 30.53 36.53
N LEU A 593 -25.95 30.78 35.23
CA LEU A 593 -26.57 31.92 34.55
C LEU A 593 -28.08 31.77 34.37
N VAL A 594 -28.58 30.54 34.23
CA VAL A 594 -30.01 30.25 34.08
C VAL A 594 -30.72 30.19 35.44
N SER A 595 -30.02 29.80 36.52
CA SER A 595 -30.59 29.64 37.86
C SER A 595 -30.56 30.91 38.72
N GLY A 596 -29.79 31.93 38.29
CA GLY A 596 -29.64 33.21 38.99
C GLY A 596 -30.47 34.37 38.42
N ASN A 597 -31.39 34.09 37.49
CA ASN A 597 -32.36 35.03 36.91
C ASN A 597 -33.75 34.83 37.48
#